data_AF-L9WTH1-F1
#
_entry.id   AF-L9WTH1-F1
#
_cell.length_a   1.000
_cell.length_b   1.000
_cell.length_c   1.000
_cell.angle_alpha   90.00
_cell.angle_beta   90.00
_cell.angle_gamma   90.00
#
_symmetry.space_group_name_H-M   'P 1'
#
loop_
_entity.id
_entity.type
_entity.pdbx_description
1 polymer ?
#
loop_
_entity_poly.entity_id
_entity_poly.type
_entity_poly.pdbx_seq_one_letter_code
_entity_poly.pdbx_strand_id
1 'polypeptide(L)' 'MATIAYEGPDGTAEETVDADNITDSGKVQGLRIKLEDGYIHLPYTRVYWVRMTAEEGRADYSSA' A
#
# COMPACT_ATOMS: atom_id res chain seq x y z
N MET A 1 5.23 -0.35 -6.82
CA MET A 1 5.09 -0.53 -5.35
C MET A 1 4.09 0.46 -4.79
N ALA A 2 3.51 0.18 -3.62
CA ALA A 2 2.63 1.08 -2.90
C ALA A 2 3.00 1.11 -1.42
N THR A 3 3.10 2.31 -0.86
CA THR A 3 3.29 2.53 0.58
C THR A 3 1.98 3.02 1.17
N ILE A 4 1.58 2.46 2.31
CA ILE A 4 0.38 2.89 3.04
C ILE A 4 0.73 3.23 4.48
N ALA A 5 0.20 4.35 4.96
CA ALA A 5 0.24 4.72 6.37
C ALA A 5 -1.15 4.59 6.99
N TYR A 6 -1.22 4.01 8.18
CA TYR A 6 -2.47 3.80 8.91
C TYR A 6 -2.28 3.82 10.43
N GLU A 7 -3.39 3.93 11.15
CA GLU A 7 -3.44 3.81 12.61
C GLU A 7 -3.31 2.34 13.05
N GLY A 8 -2.18 2.01 13.66
CA GLY A 8 -1.88 0.75 14.33
C GLY A 8 -1.97 0.84 15.86
N PRO A 9 -1.75 -0.28 16.58
CA PRO A 9 -1.86 -0.33 18.03
C PRO A 9 -0.85 0.58 18.76
N ASP A 10 0.32 0.80 18.17
CA ASP A 10 1.42 1.60 18.74
C ASP A 10 1.50 3.02 18.16
N GLY A 11 0.48 3.44 17.39
CA GLY A 11 0.43 4.74 16.71
C GLY A 11 0.42 4.58 15.19
N THR A 12 1.14 5.42 14.46
CA THR A 12 1.16 5.34 12.98
C THR A 12 2.06 4.19 12.54
N ALA A 13 1.52 3.30 11.72
CA ALA A 13 2.24 2.22 11.05
C ALA A 13 2.35 2.52 9.54
N GLU A 14 3.44 2.06 8.92
CA GLU A 14 3.69 2.18 7.49
C GLU A 14 4.10 0.84 6.89
N GLU A 15 3.46 0.46 5.79
CA GLU A 15 3.74 -0.79 5.08
C GLU A 15 4.00 -0.50 3.60
N THR A 16 5.01 -1.14 3.02
CA THR A 16 5.28 -1.07 1.58
C THR A 16 5.06 -2.44 0.95
N VAL A 17 4.07 -2.51 0.05
CA VAL A 17 3.63 -3.74 -0.61
C VAL A 17 3.55 -3.54 -2.12
N ASP A 18 3.40 -4.63 -2.86
CA ASP A 18 2.97 -4.54 -4.25
C ASP A 18 1.58 -3.86 -4.33
N ALA A 19 1.35 -3.05 -5.37
CA ALA A 19 0.05 -2.39 -5.55
C ALA A 19 -1.08 -3.42 -5.73
N ASP A 20 -0.79 -4.56 -6.36
CA ASP A 20 -1.76 -5.65 -6.57
C ASP A 20 -2.15 -6.35 -5.26
N ASN A 21 -1.39 -6.13 -4.17
CA ASN A 21 -1.70 -6.64 -2.84
C ASN A 21 -2.70 -5.75 -2.07
N ILE A 22 -3.09 -4.60 -2.62
CA ILE A 22 -4.08 -3.69 -2.02
C ILE A 22 -5.42 -3.88 -2.74
N THR A 23 -6.43 -4.33 -2.00
CA THR A 23 -7.77 -4.62 -2.55
C THR A 23 -8.86 -4.08 -1.63
N ASP A 24 -10.10 -4.00 -2.09
CA ASP A 24 -11.23 -3.74 -1.19
C ASP A 24 -11.40 -4.89 -0.18
N SER A 25 -11.73 -4.54 1.06
CA SER A 25 -11.71 -5.50 2.15
C SER A 25 -12.78 -6.59 2.04
N GLY A 26 -13.97 -6.27 1.53
CA GLY A 26 -15.16 -7.14 1.57
C GLY A 26 -15.67 -7.52 2.97
N LYS A 27 -15.00 -7.06 4.05
CA LYS A 27 -15.36 -7.33 5.47
C LYS A 27 -15.60 -6.05 6.24
N VAL A 28 -14.78 -5.02 5.99
CA VAL A 28 -14.96 -3.67 6.51
C VAL A 28 -15.09 -2.69 5.35
N GLN A 29 -15.62 -1.49 5.63
CA GLN A 29 -15.54 -0.37 4.68
C GLN A 29 -14.11 0.16 4.67
N GLY A 30 -13.26 -0.44 3.84
CA GLY A 30 -11.83 -0.21 3.87
C GLY A 30 -11.03 -1.15 2.98
N LEU A 31 -9.72 -1.14 3.19
CA LEU A 31 -8.74 -1.87 2.39
C LEU A 31 -8.42 -3.23 3.03
N ARG A 32 -8.09 -4.21 2.18
CA ARG A 32 -7.36 -5.42 2.57
C ARG A 32 -5.99 -5.38 1.93
N ILE A 33 -4.98 -5.52 2.78
CA ILE A 33 -3.58 -5.53 2.39
C ILE A 33 -3.04 -6.93 2.63
N LYS A 34 -2.47 -7.52 1.59
CA LYS A 34 -1.72 -8.77 1.70
C LYS A 34 -0.27 -8.46 2.09
N LEU A 35 0.15 -9.00 3.23
CA LEU A 35 1.53 -9.01 3.73
C LEU A 35 2.16 -10.38 3.49
N GLU A 36 3.45 -10.54 3.83
CA GLU A 36 4.16 -11.82 3.70
C GLU A 36 3.50 -12.94 4.52
N ASP A 37 3.10 -12.62 5.76
CA ASP A 37 2.57 -13.60 6.72
C ASP A 37 1.04 -13.57 6.89
N GLY A 38 0.32 -12.80 6.06
CA GLY A 38 -1.14 -12.75 6.17
C GLY A 38 -1.82 -11.56 5.52
N TYR A 39 -2.97 -11.18 6.09
CA TYR A 39 -3.79 -10.09 5.60
C TYR A 39 -4.20 -9.16 6.73
N ILE A 40 -4.15 -7.86 6.46
CA ILE A 40 -4.71 -6.84 7.34
C ILE A 40 -5.95 -6.26 6.68
N HIS A 41 -7.02 -6.11 7.45
CA HIS A 41 -8.24 -5.42 7.05
C HIS A 41 -8.28 -4.06 7.75
N LEU A 42 -8.14 -2.98 6.99
CA LEU A 42 -8.02 -1.61 7.47
C LEU A 42 -9.27 -0.80 7.12
N PRO A 43 -10.09 -0.37 8.09
CA PRO A 43 -11.16 0.60 7.85
C PRO A 43 -10.60 1.91 7.29
N TYR A 44 -11.32 2.56 6.37
CA TYR A 44 -10.88 3.83 5.78
C TYR A 44 -10.62 4.93 6.81
N THR A 45 -11.33 4.90 7.94
CA THR A 45 -11.13 5.85 9.06
C THR A 45 -9.75 5.76 9.71
N ARG A 46 -9.02 4.65 9.49
CA ARG A 46 -7.67 4.43 10.00
C ARG A 46 -6.60 4.58 8.93
N VAL A 47 -6.96 4.75 7.67
CA VAL A 47 -6.00 4.95 6.59
C VAL A 47 -5.69 6.44 6.49
N TYR A 48 -4.42 6.80 6.69
CA TYR A 48 -3.99 8.19 6.57
C TYR A 48 -3.68 8.55 5.12
N TRP A 49 -2.90 7.71 4.43
CA TRP A 49 -2.60 7.91 3.01
C TRP A 49 -2.12 6.61 2.37
N VAL A 50 -2.31 6.52 1.04
CA VAL A 50 -1.72 5.50 0.18
C VAL A 50 -0.94 6.23 -0.91
N ARG A 51 0.34 5.88 -1.09
CA ARG A 51 1.21 6.44 -2.12
C ARG A 51 1.69 5.32 -3.03
N MET A 52 1.30 5.39 -4.30
CA MET A 52 1.82 4.49 -5.33
C MET A 52 3.07 5.10 -5.96
N THR A 53 4.13 4.29 -6.08
CA THR A 53 5.29 4.59 -6.90
C THR A 53 5.28 3.66 -8.11
N ALA A 54 5.12 4.26 -9.29
CA ALA A 54 5.43 3.58 -10.54
C ALA A 54 6.95 3.42 -10.61
N GLU A 55 7.44 2.20 -10.80
CA GLU A 55 8.80 2.01 -11.31
C GLU A 55 8.77 2.45 -12.78
N GLU A 56 9.07 3.72 -13.04
CA GLU A 56 9.40 4.15 -14.40
C GLU A 56 10.74 3.51 -14.78
N GLY A 57 10.69 2.60 -15.75
CA GLY A 57 11.88 2.08 -16.40
C GLY A 57 12.76 3.25 -16.87
N ARG A 58 14.02 3.22 -16.46
CA ARG A 58 15.03 4.23 -16.82
C ARG A 58 15.01 4.44 -18.34
N ALA A 59 14.60 5.63 -18.78
CA ALA A 59 14.75 6.01 -20.18
C ALA A 59 16.24 6.23 -20.46
N ASP A 60 16.89 5.22 -21.06
CA ASP A 60 18.23 5.36 -21.64
C ASP A 60 18.13 6.24 -22.89
N TYR A 61 18.35 7.54 -22.71
CA TYR A 61 18.68 8.42 -23.83
C TYR A 61 20.12 8.16 -24.24
N SER A 62 20.34 7.12 -25.05
CA SER A 62 21.57 7.00 -25.84
C SER A 62 21.55 8.08 -26.91
N SER A 63 22.14 9.23 -26.61
CA SER A 63 22.46 10.26 -27.61
C SER A 63 23.58 9.74 -28.51
N ALA A 64 23.22 9.43 -29.75
CA ALA A 64 24.14 9.15 -30.86
C ALA A 64 24.88 10.41 -31.31
#